data_AF-A0A847YZR5-F1
#
_entry.id   AF-A0A847YZR5-F1
#
_cell.length_a   1.000
_cell.length_b   1.000
_cell.length_c   1.000
_cell.angle_alpha   90.00
_cell.angle_beta   90.00
_cell.angle_gamma   90.00
#
_symmetry.space_group_name_H-M   'P 1'
#
loop_
_entity.id
_entity.type
_entity.pdbx_description
1 polymer ?
#
loop_
_entity_poly.entity_id
_entity_poly.type
_entity_poly.pdbx_seq_one_letter_code
_entity_poly.pdbx_strand_id
1 'polypeptide(L)'
;MRKNSLIFVICLAVALAMAAVPVLAKMAPAGVQVMGQKNNTSTLQGQIKNQNGQTNAEEHRSAVANFVQTLLKTASTTEGTVGEQVRIIAREQNRAMATTTEMMEKIQNRNKIKTFLFGSDYKNLGALRSEMVQTRNRIEQLNRIMGKKASTTEVQTQIQNLEQEQTRMENFIKAQEGKFSLFGWLTKWFNK
;
A
#
# COMPACT_ATOMS: atom_id res chain seq x y z
N MET A 1 20.19 -27.27 -51.49
CA MET A 1 19.83 -25.87 -51.80
C MET A 1 20.68 -24.95 -50.93
N ARG A 2 21.32 -23.96 -51.56
CA ARG A 2 22.07 -22.82 -50.96
C ARG A 2 21.07 -22.00 -50.09
N LYS A 3 21.39 -21.30 -48.99
CA LYS A 3 22.48 -20.36 -48.69
C LYS A 3 22.65 -20.14 -47.17
N ASN A 4 23.88 -19.88 -46.76
CA ASN A 4 24.32 -19.26 -45.51
C ASN A 4 23.65 -17.89 -45.26
N SER A 5 23.49 -17.51 -43.98
CA SER A 5 23.96 -16.18 -43.52
C SER A 5 24.23 -16.16 -42.02
N LEU A 6 25.52 -16.01 -41.70
CA LEU A 6 26.08 -15.62 -40.40
C LEU A 6 25.86 -14.13 -40.15
N ILE A 7 25.47 -13.76 -38.93
CA ILE A 7 25.65 -12.43 -38.26
C ILE A 7 25.64 -12.81 -36.75
N PHE A 8 26.72 -12.97 -35.97
CA PHE A 8 27.90 -12.17 -35.61
C PHE A 8 27.58 -10.76 -35.09
N VAL A 9 28.21 -10.38 -33.95
CA VAL A 9 28.36 -9.01 -33.38
C VAL A 9 27.21 -8.60 -32.42
N ILE A 10 27.37 -8.22 -31.14
CA ILE A 10 28.51 -7.81 -30.30
C ILE A 10 28.13 -7.95 -28.80
N CYS A 11 29.11 -8.32 -27.98
CA CYS A 11 29.11 -8.20 -26.52
C CYS A 11 29.23 -6.73 -26.08
N LEU A 12 28.44 -6.30 -25.09
CA LEU A 12 28.89 -5.22 -24.21
C LEU A 12 28.49 -5.53 -22.76
N ALA A 13 29.45 -6.11 -22.05
CA ALA A 13 29.45 -6.15 -20.61
C ALA A 13 29.89 -4.77 -20.10
N VAL A 14 29.04 -4.10 -19.31
CA VAL A 14 29.46 -2.97 -18.48
C VAL A 14 29.49 -3.46 -17.05
N ALA A 15 30.68 -3.90 -16.64
CA ALA A 15 31.05 -3.99 -15.25
C ALA A 15 31.46 -2.58 -14.81
N LEU A 16 30.73 -2.00 -13.85
CA LEU A 16 31.24 -0.86 -13.09
C LEU A 16 31.36 -1.27 -11.62
N ALA A 17 32.60 -1.58 -11.26
CA ALA A 17 33.05 -1.70 -9.89
C ALA A 17 32.99 -0.33 -9.21
N MET A 18 32.38 -0.26 -8.03
CA MET A 18 32.62 0.85 -7.10
C MET A 18 33.11 0.30 -5.76
N ALA A 19 34.42 0.49 -5.59
CA ALA A 19 35.25 0.62 -4.41
C ALA A 19 34.64 0.30 -3.03
N ALA A 20 35.20 -0.74 -2.40
CA ALA A 20 35.26 -0.86 -0.95
C ALA A 20 36.27 0.15 -0.39
N VAL A 21 35.85 0.97 0.57
CA VAL A 21 36.73 1.85 1.36
C VAL A 21 37.05 1.15 2.68
N PRO A 22 38.32 0.85 3.00
CA PRO A 22 38.71 0.39 4.32
C PRO A 22 38.89 1.59 5.27
N VAL A 23 38.11 1.65 6.35
CA VAL A 23 38.35 2.60 7.46
C VAL A 23 39.27 1.92 8.47
N LEU A 24 40.51 2.41 8.58
CA LEU A 24 41.50 1.99 9.55
C LEU A 24 41.70 3.06 10.64
N ALA A 25 41.52 2.63 11.88
CA ALA A 25 42.12 3.07 13.14
C ALA A 25 41.97 4.51 13.66
N LYS A 26 41.40 4.61 14.88
CA LYS A 26 42.06 5.32 15.99
C LYS A 26 41.72 4.69 17.34
N MET A 27 42.75 4.28 18.07
CA MET A 27 42.69 3.75 19.44
C MET A 27 43.19 4.79 20.46
N ALA A 28 42.51 4.80 21.62
CA ALA A 28 42.93 5.14 23.01
C ALA A 28 43.03 6.61 23.47
N PRO A 29 42.95 6.93 24.81
CA PRO A 29 42.55 6.10 25.97
C PRO A 29 41.48 6.72 26.94
N ALA A 30 40.93 5.82 27.77
CA ALA A 30 40.36 5.93 29.13
C ALA A 30 39.97 7.29 29.76
N GLY A 31 38.70 7.36 30.21
CA GLY A 31 38.19 8.26 31.25
C GLY A 31 36.85 7.73 31.78
N VAL A 32 36.85 7.24 33.02
CA VAL A 32 35.72 6.63 33.75
C VAL A 32 34.77 7.69 34.28
N GLN A 33 33.44 7.55 34.07
CA GLN A 33 32.41 7.85 35.07
C GLN A 33 31.18 6.94 34.89
N VAL A 34 30.84 6.24 35.97
CA VAL A 34 29.70 5.34 36.16
C VAL A 34 28.63 6.10 36.94
N MET A 35 27.39 6.18 36.45
CA MET A 35 26.22 6.11 37.33
C MET A 35 24.91 5.86 36.55
N GLY A 36 24.29 4.71 36.85
CA GLY A 36 22.83 4.57 36.91
C GLY A 36 22.07 4.38 35.60
N GLN A 37 21.83 3.13 35.19
CA GLN A 37 20.53 2.80 34.64
C GLN A 37 20.10 1.35 34.91
N LYS A 38 18.90 1.29 35.46
CA LYS A 38 18.12 0.14 35.91
C LYS A 38 17.85 -0.80 34.74
N ASN A 39 18.47 -1.97 34.71
CA ASN A 39 18.21 -3.00 33.72
C ASN A 39 16.86 -3.67 34.01
N ASN A 40 15.78 -3.06 33.52
CA ASN A 40 14.54 -3.80 33.28
C ASN A 40 14.68 -4.50 31.94
N THR A 41 15.14 -5.74 32.02
CA THR A 41 14.89 -6.78 31.02
C THR A 41 13.37 -6.87 30.82
N SER A 42 12.87 -6.22 29.78
CA SER A 42 11.48 -6.37 29.36
C SER A 42 11.41 -6.27 27.84
N THR A 43 11.03 -7.41 27.26
CA THR A 43 10.37 -7.55 25.95
C THR A 43 11.18 -7.18 24.71
N LEU A 44 12.15 -8.04 24.35
CA LEU A 44 12.60 -8.22 22.96
C LEU A 44 11.99 -9.48 22.31
N GLN A 45 10.82 -9.92 22.78
CA GLN A 45 10.05 -11.01 22.18
C GLN A 45 8.61 -10.54 22.03
N GLY A 46 8.30 -9.96 20.88
CA GLY A 46 6.95 -9.45 20.60
C GLY A 46 6.78 -8.69 19.29
N GLN A 47 7.87 -8.41 18.55
CA GLN A 47 7.82 -7.74 17.25
C GLN A 47 8.44 -8.60 16.15
N ILE A 48 7.97 -9.85 16.04
CA ILE A 48 7.87 -10.51 14.73
C ILE A 48 6.39 -10.54 14.37
N LYS A 49 5.74 -9.37 14.37
CA LYS A 49 4.44 -9.21 13.70
C LYS A 49 4.74 -8.96 12.24
N ASN A 50 4.16 -9.79 11.37
CA ASN A 50 4.18 -9.69 9.92
C ASN A 50 4.27 -8.23 9.42
N GLN A 51 5.48 -7.77 9.14
CA GLN A 51 5.75 -6.38 8.75
C GLN A 51 5.16 -6.02 7.38
N ASN A 52 4.68 -7.01 6.61
CA ASN A 52 4.02 -6.75 5.33
C ASN A 52 2.49 -6.66 5.45
N GLY A 53 1.89 -7.21 6.52
CA GLY A 53 0.44 -7.16 6.72
C GLY A 53 0.03 -5.83 7.31
N GLN A 54 0.48 -5.57 8.54
CA GLN A 54 0.10 -4.39 9.32
C GLN A 54 0.38 -3.06 8.58
N THR A 55 1.42 -3.04 7.74
CA THR A 55 1.84 -1.87 6.97
C THR A 55 0.81 -1.44 5.94
N ASN A 56 0.31 -2.33 5.06
CA ASN A 56 -0.58 -1.86 3.98
C ASN A 56 -1.97 -1.42 4.49
N ALA A 57 -2.53 -2.07 5.51
CA ALA A 57 -3.86 -1.70 6.03
C ALA A 57 -3.81 -0.39 6.85
N GLU A 58 -2.74 -0.20 7.62
CA GLU A 58 -2.53 1.02 8.40
C GLU A 58 -2.15 2.21 7.51
N GLU A 59 -1.31 1.99 6.48
CA GLU A 59 -1.00 2.99 5.45
C GLU A 59 -2.26 3.45 4.72
N HIS A 60 -3.10 2.49 4.29
CA HIS A 60 -4.38 2.79 3.67
C HIS A 60 -5.27 3.65 4.57
N ARG A 61 -5.46 3.22 5.82
CA ARG A 61 -6.25 3.95 6.82
C ARG A 61 -5.73 5.38 6.99
N SER A 62 -4.42 5.54 7.13
CA SER A 62 -3.79 6.84 7.33
C SER A 62 -3.97 7.77 6.13
N ALA A 63 -3.73 7.26 4.91
CA ALA A 63 -3.91 8.03 3.68
C ALA A 63 -5.36 8.49 3.51
N VAL A 64 -6.33 7.61 3.76
CA VAL A 64 -7.75 7.95 3.65
C VAL A 64 -8.21 8.90 4.76
N ALA A 65 -7.74 8.71 6.00
CA ALA A 65 -8.07 9.60 7.11
C ALA A 65 -7.60 11.04 6.87
N ASN A 66 -6.35 11.21 6.39
CA ASN A 66 -5.80 12.53 6.04
C ASN A 66 -6.62 13.19 4.93
N PHE A 67 -6.96 12.43 3.88
CA PHE A 67 -7.81 12.94 2.80
C PHE A 67 -9.19 13.39 3.31
N VAL A 68 -9.87 12.56 4.11
CA VAL A 68 -11.16 12.88 4.72
C VAL A 68 -11.07 14.15 5.58
N GLN A 69 -10.03 14.28 6.39
CA GLN A 69 -9.84 15.45 7.24
C GLN A 69 -9.69 16.73 6.42
N THR A 70 -8.88 16.69 5.35
CA THR A 70 -8.72 17.83 4.43
C THR A 70 -10.04 18.17 3.73
N LEU A 71 -10.84 17.18 3.32
CA LEU A 71 -12.15 17.44 2.73
C LEU A 71 -13.13 18.07 3.73
N LEU A 72 -13.18 17.59 4.97
CA LEU A 72 -14.05 18.15 6.00
C LEU A 72 -13.66 19.60 6.35
N LYS A 73 -12.35 19.89 6.42
CA LYS A 73 -11.83 21.25 6.59
C LYS A 73 -12.29 22.13 5.42
N THR A 74 -12.08 21.68 4.19
CA THR A 74 -12.49 22.41 2.98
C THR A 74 -13.99 22.66 2.95
N ALA A 75 -14.80 21.64 3.24
CA ALA A 75 -16.25 21.74 3.34
C ALA A 75 -16.76 22.71 4.43
N SER A 76 -15.93 23.00 5.42
CA SER A 76 -16.27 23.94 6.50
C SER A 76 -15.88 25.38 6.17
N THR A 77 -14.91 25.56 5.27
CA THR A 77 -14.48 26.88 4.76
C THR A 77 -15.16 27.28 3.45
N THR A 78 -15.79 26.33 2.75
CA THR A 78 -16.51 26.56 1.51
C THR A 78 -18.00 26.65 1.79
N GLU A 79 -18.59 27.81 1.54
CA GLU A 79 -20.00 28.05 1.77
C GLU A 79 -20.90 27.47 0.67
N GLY A 80 -22.18 27.31 0.99
CA GLY A 80 -23.21 26.89 0.05
C GLY A 80 -23.18 25.42 -0.34
N THR A 81 -23.74 25.12 -1.51
CA THR A 81 -23.97 23.74 -2.00
C THR A 81 -22.68 22.99 -2.32
N VAL A 82 -21.57 23.68 -2.56
CA VAL A 82 -20.26 23.08 -2.83
C VAL A 82 -19.70 22.45 -1.55
N GLY A 83 -19.69 23.19 -0.43
CA GLY A 83 -19.22 22.67 0.85
C GLY A 83 -19.99 21.44 1.32
N GLU A 84 -21.32 21.43 1.10
CA GLU A 84 -22.14 20.27 1.47
C GLU A 84 -21.85 19.03 0.62
N GLN A 85 -21.66 19.19 -0.69
CA GLN A 85 -21.27 18.07 -1.55
C GLN A 85 -19.89 17.52 -1.19
N VAL A 86 -18.92 18.38 -0.85
CA VAL A 86 -17.59 17.96 -0.37
C VAL A 86 -17.72 17.19 0.95
N ARG A 87 -18.58 17.64 1.87
CA ARG A 87 -18.87 16.95 3.14
C ARG A 87 -19.46 15.56 2.91
N ILE A 88 -20.38 15.42 1.95
CA ILE A 88 -20.97 14.12 1.59
C ILE A 88 -19.87 13.16 1.10
N ILE A 89 -19.02 13.60 0.16
CA ILE A 89 -17.91 12.80 -0.35
C ILE A 89 -16.95 12.39 0.78
N ALA A 90 -16.62 13.31 1.69
CA ALA A 90 -15.77 13.01 2.84
C ALA A 90 -16.39 11.92 3.75
N ARG A 91 -17.69 11.99 4.00
CA ARG A 91 -18.40 11.00 4.83
C ARG A 91 -18.48 9.63 4.15
N GLU A 92 -18.72 9.59 2.85
CA GLU A 92 -18.69 8.35 2.07
C GLU A 92 -17.30 7.70 2.11
N GLN A 93 -16.25 8.50 1.91
CA GLN A 93 -14.88 8.01 1.95
C GLN A 93 -14.51 7.50 3.35
N ASN A 94 -14.95 8.18 4.42
CA ASN A 94 -14.75 7.73 5.79
C ASN A 94 -15.45 6.40 6.09
N ARG A 95 -16.67 6.20 5.56
CA ARG A 95 -17.39 4.91 5.70
C ARG A 95 -16.67 3.79 4.95
N ALA A 96 -16.24 4.06 3.72
CA ALA A 96 -15.50 3.09 2.91
C ALA A 96 -14.16 2.69 3.55
N MET A 97 -13.49 3.62 4.24
CA MET A 97 -12.22 3.36 4.93
C MET A 97 -12.31 2.19 5.92
N ALA A 98 -13.35 2.16 6.77
CA ALA A 98 -13.51 1.12 7.78
C ALA A 98 -13.65 -0.27 7.14
N THR A 99 -14.56 -0.39 6.17
CA THR A 99 -14.80 -1.65 5.46
C THR A 99 -13.59 -2.09 4.64
N THR A 100 -12.92 -1.16 3.96
CA THR A 100 -11.73 -1.45 3.15
C THR A 100 -10.56 -1.92 4.01
N THR A 101 -10.33 -1.24 5.14
CA THR A 101 -9.29 -1.62 6.10
C THR A 101 -9.55 -3.02 6.67
N GLU A 102 -10.79 -3.32 7.07
CA GLU A 102 -11.16 -4.65 7.57
C GLU A 102 -10.94 -5.75 6.50
N MET A 103 -11.27 -5.47 5.24
CA MET A 103 -11.01 -6.40 4.14
C MET A 103 -9.51 -6.64 3.91
N MET A 104 -8.70 -5.58 3.95
CA MET A 104 -7.24 -5.70 3.84
C MET A 104 -6.65 -6.52 4.99
N GLU A 105 -7.08 -6.25 6.23
CA GLU A 105 -6.66 -7.03 7.41
C GLU A 105 -7.06 -8.50 7.29
N LYS A 106 -8.29 -8.80 6.84
CA LYS A 106 -8.73 -10.19 6.61
C LYS A 106 -7.88 -10.91 5.57
N ILE A 107 -7.51 -10.24 4.49
CA ILE A 107 -6.67 -10.81 3.43
C ILE A 107 -5.25 -11.07 3.96
N GLN A 108 -4.68 -10.13 4.71
CA GLN A 108 -3.32 -10.21 5.25
C GLN A 108 -3.17 -11.24 6.36
N ASN A 109 -4.13 -11.26 7.28
CA ASN A 109 -4.12 -12.15 8.44
C ASN A 109 -4.68 -13.53 8.11
N ARG A 110 -4.99 -13.81 6.84
CA ARG A 110 -5.48 -15.11 6.42
C ARG A 110 -4.43 -16.19 6.64
N ASN A 111 -4.79 -17.24 7.37
CA ASN A 111 -3.91 -18.35 7.66
C ASN A 111 -3.41 -19.04 6.38
N LYS A 112 -2.11 -19.36 6.33
CA LYS A 112 -1.46 -20.08 5.20
C LYS A 112 -2.16 -21.40 4.87
N ILE A 113 -2.65 -22.14 5.86
CA ILE A 113 -3.41 -23.38 5.66
C ILE A 113 -4.73 -23.10 4.93
N LYS A 114 -5.47 -22.05 5.33
CA LYS A 114 -6.73 -21.66 4.67
C LYS A 114 -6.49 -21.17 3.25
N THR A 115 -5.37 -20.51 2.99
CA THR A 115 -4.94 -20.13 1.65
C THR A 115 -4.53 -21.33 0.82
N PHE A 116 -3.79 -22.29 1.38
CA PHE A 116 -3.39 -23.49 0.68
C PHE A 116 -4.57 -24.39 0.31
N LEU A 117 -5.57 -24.50 1.18
CA LEU A 117 -6.77 -25.30 0.90
C LEU A 117 -7.70 -24.59 -0.10
N PHE A 118 -8.06 -23.33 0.16
CA PHE A 118 -9.13 -22.62 -0.57
C PHE A 118 -8.64 -21.49 -1.50
N GLY A 119 -7.34 -21.21 -1.55
CA GLY A 119 -6.75 -20.17 -2.42
C GLY A 119 -6.80 -18.75 -1.87
N SER A 120 -6.67 -17.78 -2.77
CA SER A 120 -6.84 -16.34 -2.47
C SER A 120 -8.24 -16.02 -1.96
N ASP A 121 -8.40 -14.88 -1.28
CA ASP A 121 -9.71 -14.41 -0.81
C ASP A 121 -10.39 -13.58 -1.89
N TYR A 122 -10.85 -14.25 -2.95
CA TYR A 122 -11.43 -13.56 -4.11
C TYR A 122 -12.67 -12.72 -3.77
N LYS A 123 -13.39 -13.05 -2.69
CA LYS A 123 -14.51 -12.25 -2.19
C LYS A 123 -14.03 -10.89 -1.71
N ASN A 124 -13.08 -10.88 -0.77
CA ASN A 124 -12.54 -9.62 -0.23
C ASN A 124 -11.69 -8.87 -1.28
N LEU A 125 -10.94 -9.56 -2.13
CA LEU A 125 -10.17 -8.94 -3.22
C LEU A 125 -11.08 -8.28 -4.27
N GLY A 126 -12.19 -8.92 -4.62
CA GLY A 126 -13.19 -8.34 -5.53
C GLY A 126 -13.87 -7.11 -4.93
N ALA A 127 -14.18 -7.15 -3.64
CA ALA A 127 -14.74 -6.00 -2.93
C ALA A 127 -13.73 -4.83 -2.84
N LEU A 128 -12.44 -5.09 -2.59
CA LEU A 128 -11.39 -4.05 -2.66
C LEU A 128 -11.32 -3.39 -4.04
N ARG A 129 -11.41 -4.16 -5.13
CA ARG A 129 -11.46 -3.58 -6.48
C ARG A 129 -12.67 -2.68 -6.69
N SER A 130 -13.84 -3.09 -6.19
CA SER A 130 -15.05 -2.27 -6.26
C SER A 130 -14.86 -0.94 -5.54
N GLU A 131 -14.32 -0.98 -4.32
CA GLU A 131 -14.02 0.23 -3.54
C GLU A 131 -12.98 1.14 -4.21
N MET A 132 -12.00 0.57 -4.92
CA MET A 132 -11.07 1.36 -5.71
C MET A 132 -11.76 2.13 -6.84
N VAL A 133 -12.68 1.48 -7.56
CA VAL A 133 -13.47 2.13 -8.61
C VAL A 133 -14.35 3.23 -8.02
N GLN A 134 -15.04 2.95 -6.91
CA GLN A 134 -15.84 3.97 -6.22
C GLN A 134 -14.99 5.15 -5.75
N THR A 135 -13.78 4.90 -5.23
CA THR A 135 -12.86 5.96 -4.81
C THR A 135 -12.44 6.83 -5.99
N ARG A 136 -12.11 6.25 -7.15
CA ARG A 136 -11.83 7.02 -8.38
C ARG A 136 -13.02 7.87 -8.78
N ASN A 137 -14.23 7.33 -8.76
CA ASN A 137 -15.45 8.08 -9.07
C ASN A 137 -15.65 9.26 -8.10
N ARG A 138 -15.41 9.07 -6.79
CA ARG A 138 -15.48 10.14 -5.79
C ARG A 138 -14.42 11.22 -6.03
N ILE A 139 -13.20 10.87 -6.41
CA ILE A 139 -12.15 11.82 -6.79
C ILE A 139 -12.58 12.64 -8.02
N GLU A 140 -13.14 11.99 -9.04
CA GLU A 140 -13.63 12.71 -10.22
C GLU A 140 -14.81 13.63 -9.90
N GLN A 141 -15.74 13.20 -9.03
CA GLN A 141 -16.84 14.04 -8.56
C GLN A 141 -16.29 15.25 -7.77
N LEU A 142 -15.35 15.02 -6.86
CA LEU A 142 -14.69 16.09 -6.10
C LEU A 142 -14.03 17.11 -7.04
N ASN A 143 -13.28 16.64 -8.05
CA ASN A 143 -12.64 17.52 -9.05
C ASN A 143 -13.66 18.35 -9.85
N ARG A 144 -14.84 17.79 -10.14
CA ARG A 144 -15.94 18.50 -10.79
C ARG A 144 -16.57 19.56 -9.89
N ILE A 145 -16.83 19.22 -8.63
CA ILE A 145 -17.48 20.10 -7.64
C ILE A 145 -16.55 21.26 -7.26
N MET A 146 -15.28 20.98 -7.00
CA MET A 146 -14.29 22.00 -6.64
C MET A 146 -13.88 22.86 -7.83
N GLY A 147 -14.03 22.36 -9.06
CA GLY A 147 -13.50 22.99 -10.27
C GLY A 147 -11.98 23.08 -10.28
N LYS A 148 -11.38 23.16 -11.48
CA LYS A 148 -9.90 23.19 -11.62
C LYS A 148 -9.21 24.39 -10.94
N LYS A 149 -9.94 25.46 -10.59
CA LYS A 149 -9.39 26.70 -10.02
C LYS A 149 -9.74 26.96 -8.56
N ALA A 150 -10.76 26.29 -8.00
CA ALA A 150 -11.17 26.48 -6.60
C ALA A 150 -10.68 25.37 -5.67
N SER A 151 -10.03 24.32 -6.19
CA SER A 151 -9.31 23.34 -5.38
C SER A 151 -8.06 23.97 -4.76
N THR A 152 -7.94 23.90 -3.43
CA THR A 152 -6.74 24.37 -2.72
C THR A 152 -5.56 23.44 -3.01
N THR A 153 -4.33 23.95 -2.91
CA THR A 153 -3.12 23.12 -3.03
C THR A 153 -3.12 21.94 -2.07
N GLU A 154 -3.69 22.12 -0.87
CA GLU A 154 -3.85 21.06 0.14
C GLU A 154 -4.76 19.93 -0.36
N VAL A 155 -5.94 20.26 -0.91
CA VAL A 155 -6.87 19.26 -1.49
C VAL A 155 -6.21 18.53 -2.66
N GLN A 156 -5.54 19.25 -3.56
CA GLN A 156 -4.87 18.63 -4.70
C GLN A 156 -3.76 17.66 -4.28
N THR A 157 -2.99 18.02 -3.25
CA THR A 157 -1.96 17.15 -2.67
C THR A 157 -2.58 15.88 -2.09
N GLN A 158 -3.70 16.00 -1.37
CA GLN A 158 -4.35 14.81 -0.82
C GLN A 158 -5.02 13.94 -1.89
N ILE A 159 -5.52 14.53 -2.98
CA ILE A 159 -5.99 13.76 -4.15
C ILE A 159 -4.83 12.92 -4.72
N GLN A 160 -3.66 13.52 -4.93
CA GLN A 160 -2.49 12.81 -5.44
C GLN A 160 -2.03 11.70 -4.48
N ASN A 161 -2.02 11.95 -3.17
CA ASN A 161 -1.72 10.93 -2.16
C ASN A 161 -2.71 9.76 -2.23
N LEU A 162 -4.00 10.05 -2.41
CA LEU A 162 -5.03 9.04 -2.53
C LEU A 162 -4.91 8.25 -3.85
N GLU A 163 -4.54 8.89 -4.96
CA GLU A 163 -4.26 8.21 -6.23
C GLU A 163 -3.04 7.29 -6.14
N GLN A 164 -1.99 7.73 -5.44
CA GLN A 164 -0.84 6.88 -5.13
C GLN A 164 -1.26 5.70 -4.26
N GLU A 165 -2.12 5.92 -3.27
CA GLU A 165 -2.67 4.86 -2.44
C GLU A 165 -3.51 3.87 -3.25
N GLN A 166 -4.30 4.32 -4.22
CA GLN A 166 -5.00 3.42 -5.16
C GLN A 166 -4.03 2.52 -5.93
N THR A 167 -2.84 3.03 -6.27
CA THR A 167 -1.79 2.22 -6.91
C THR A 167 -1.20 1.19 -5.94
N ARG A 168 -1.00 1.57 -4.66
CA ARG A 168 -0.57 0.61 -3.62
C ARG A 168 -1.62 -0.47 -3.40
N MET A 169 -2.90 -0.12 -3.34
CA MET A 169 -4.01 -1.07 -3.25
C MET A 169 -4.04 -2.02 -4.46
N GLU A 170 -3.81 -1.52 -5.67
CA GLU A 170 -3.75 -2.37 -6.87
C GLU A 170 -2.62 -3.41 -6.76
N ASN A 171 -1.44 -2.97 -6.34
CA ASN A 171 -0.28 -3.84 -6.14
C ASN A 171 -0.51 -4.85 -5.02
N PHE A 172 -1.15 -4.42 -3.93
CA PHE A 172 -1.58 -5.30 -2.85
C PHE A 172 -2.53 -6.37 -3.37
N ILE A 173 -3.57 -6.02 -4.13
CA ILE A 173 -4.52 -6.97 -4.72
C ILE A 173 -3.77 -7.96 -5.62
N LYS A 174 -2.91 -7.47 -6.53
CA LYS A 174 -2.11 -8.34 -7.42
C LYS A 174 -1.18 -9.28 -6.66
N ALA A 175 -0.60 -8.84 -5.55
CA ALA A 175 0.27 -9.68 -4.72
C ALA A 175 -0.50 -10.74 -3.91
N GLN A 176 -1.77 -10.46 -3.58
CA GLN A 176 -2.67 -11.43 -2.95
C GLN A 176 -3.41 -12.31 -3.98
N GLU A 177 -3.25 -11.92 -5.25
CA GLU A 177 -3.27 -12.65 -6.51
C GLU A 177 -3.07 -14.15 -6.51
N GLY A 178 -3.97 -14.95 -7.10
CA GLY A 178 -3.56 -16.22 -7.74
C GLY A 178 -2.83 -17.22 -6.84
N LYS A 179 -3.07 -17.17 -5.51
CA LYS A 179 -2.42 -18.08 -4.58
C LYS A 179 -2.94 -19.49 -4.81
N PHE A 180 -2.00 -20.43 -4.85
CA PHE A 180 -2.31 -21.84 -5.06
C PHE A 180 -3.35 -22.37 -4.06
N SER A 181 -4.26 -23.19 -4.55
CA SER A 181 -5.34 -23.84 -3.79
C SER A 181 -5.39 -25.32 -4.15
N LEU A 182 -5.36 -26.20 -3.14
CA LEU A 182 -5.60 -27.62 -3.31
C LEU A 182 -7.00 -27.90 -3.85
N PHE A 183 -8.04 -27.30 -3.27
CA PHE A 183 -9.40 -27.52 -3.76
C PHE A 183 -9.62 -26.93 -5.16
N GLY A 184 -9.03 -25.78 -5.48
CA GLY A 184 -9.09 -25.22 -6.82
C GLY A 184 -8.38 -26.08 -7.87
N TRP A 185 -7.24 -26.68 -7.52
CA TRP A 185 -6.58 -27.67 -8.38
C TRP A 185 -7.41 -28.97 -8.50
N LEU A 186 -7.97 -29.45 -7.40
CA LEU A 186 -8.75 -30.70 -7.35
C LEU A 186 -10.03 -30.59 -8.19
N THR A 187 -10.79 -29.50 -8.07
CA THR A 187 -12.00 -29.27 -8.88
C THR A 187 -11.67 -29.14 -10.37
N LYS A 188 -10.52 -28.52 -10.72
CA LYS A 188 -10.04 -28.46 -12.10
C LYS A 188 -9.75 -29.85 -12.68
N TRP A 189 -9.36 -30.81 -11.85
CA TRP A 189 -9.10 -32.19 -12.28
C TRP A 189 -10.40 -33.00 -12.50
N PHE A 190 -11.45 -32.73 -11.73
CA PHE A 190 -12.75 -33.39 -11.89
C PHE A 190 -13.66 -32.76 -12.97
N ASN A 191 -13.43 -31.48 -13.33
CA ASN A 191 -14.16 -30.79 -14.40
C ASN A 191 -13.50 -30.95 -15.79
N LYS A 192 -12.62 -31.94 -15.98
CA LYS A 192 -11.97 -32.27 -17.25
C LYS A 192 -12.29 -33.71 -17.62
#